data_AF-A0AAV9Z0J1-F1
#
_entry.id   AF-A0AAV9Z0J1-F1
#
_cell.length_a   1.000
_cell.length_b   1.000
_cell.length_c   1.000
_cell.angle_alpha   90.00
_cell.angle_beta   90.00
_cell.angle_gamma   90.00
#
_symmetry.space_group_name_H-M   'P 1'
#
loop_
_entity.id
_entity.type
_entity.pdbx_description
1 polymer ?
#
loop_
_entity_poly.entity_id
_entity_poly.type
_entity_poly.pdbx_seq_one_letter_code
_entity_poly.pdbx_strand_id
1 'polypeptide(L)'
;MLTRIYDTLPPPDYPYTRALSAHSAVIQLYARSGQLPTAEILASRGKIPSSLCRLGCNAVESMHHIFVECSHFSQWRIDTAGDLVARTAVRLNEAGLSDEEQKPILLAAKSLFTDHAVTWPLRISQYYLGHIPSLSGLISVANIPGCLERLGYRDSIPGTVKRRRILTHISTDWHTTSIRLAGRIFGSVQRTMAARAAEAIRV
;
A
#
# COMPACT_ATOMS: atom_id res chain seq x y z
N MET A 1 -5.01 -16.06 1.89
CA MET A 1 -3.62 -16.59 1.85
C MET A 1 -2.92 -16.08 0.57
N LEU A 2 -2.76 -14.75 0.45
CA LEU A 2 -2.13 -14.05 -0.71
C LEU A 2 -0.82 -13.35 -0.32
N THR A 3 -0.50 -13.38 0.97
CA THR A 3 0.63 -12.68 1.60
C THR A 3 1.99 -13.15 1.10
N ARG A 4 2.15 -14.43 0.77
CA ARG A 4 3.47 -14.99 0.36
C ARG A 4 4.01 -14.45 -0.96
N ILE A 5 3.15 -13.89 -1.83
CA ILE A 5 3.58 -13.28 -3.10
C ILE A 5 4.26 -11.93 -2.85
N TYR A 6 3.81 -11.22 -1.80
CA TYR A 6 4.28 -9.87 -1.47
C TYR A 6 5.31 -9.87 -0.34
N ASP A 7 5.20 -10.82 0.58
CA ASP A 7 6.01 -10.93 1.79
C ASP A 7 6.59 -12.34 1.90
N THR A 8 7.89 -12.45 1.68
CA THR A 8 8.63 -13.72 1.79
C THR A 8 9.00 -14.04 3.24
N LEU A 9 8.79 -13.12 4.18
CA LEU A 9 9.08 -13.33 5.58
C LEU A 9 7.88 -13.99 6.29
N PRO A 10 8.13 -14.81 7.32
CA PRO A 10 7.06 -15.25 8.20
C PRO A 10 6.37 -14.01 8.81
N PRO A 11 5.03 -14.00 8.92
CA PRO A 11 4.34 -12.87 9.52
C PRO A 11 4.87 -12.65 10.95
N PRO A 12 5.10 -11.40 11.38
CA PRO A 12 5.58 -11.13 12.72
C PRO A 12 4.58 -11.66 13.76
N ASP A 13 5.09 -12.24 14.85
CA ASP A 13 4.27 -12.84 15.93
C ASP A 13 3.22 -11.87 16.50
N TYR A 14 3.55 -10.58 16.47
CA TYR A 14 2.68 -9.49 16.91
C TYR A 14 2.64 -8.36 15.87
N PRO A 15 1.80 -8.46 14.84
CA PRO A 15 1.81 -7.49 13.73
C PRO A 15 1.42 -6.06 14.16
N TYR A 16 0.82 -5.89 15.34
CA TYR A 16 0.24 -4.63 15.79
C TYR A 16 0.94 -3.99 17.00
N THR A 17 1.87 -4.69 17.68
CA THR A 17 2.59 -4.11 18.84
C THR A 17 3.61 -3.04 18.42
N ARG A 18 3.96 -2.99 17.13
CA ARG A 18 4.85 -1.98 16.54
C ARG A 18 4.14 -1.00 15.60
N ALA A 19 2.80 -0.98 15.60
CA ALA A 19 2.07 -0.03 14.77
C ALA A 19 2.34 1.39 15.27
N LEU A 20 2.78 2.28 14.37
CA LEU A 20 3.10 3.68 14.68
C LEU A 20 1.87 4.48 15.19
N SER A 21 0.66 3.93 15.07
CA SER A 21 -0.58 4.49 15.57
C SER A 21 -1.64 3.40 15.75
N ALA A 22 -2.43 3.49 16.83
CA ALA A 22 -3.56 2.60 17.09
C ALA A 22 -4.62 2.66 15.96
N HIS A 23 -4.80 3.84 15.33
CA HIS A 23 -5.80 4.03 14.29
C HIS A 23 -5.43 3.32 12.97
N SER A 24 -4.13 3.25 12.66
CA SER A 24 -3.65 2.48 11.51
C SER A 24 -3.76 0.96 11.69
N ALA A 25 -3.50 0.47 12.90
CA ALA A 25 -3.68 -0.95 13.23
C ALA A 25 -5.14 -1.37 13.09
N VAL A 26 -6.07 -0.49 13.49
CA VAL A 26 -7.52 -0.67 13.31
C VAL A 26 -7.86 -0.85 11.83
N ILE A 27 -7.44 0.04 10.93
CA ILE A 27 -7.81 -0.09 9.50
C ILE A 27 -7.30 -1.41 8.92
N GLN A 28 -6.06 -1.79 9.22
CA GLN A 28 -5.52 -3.06 8.76
C GLN A 28 -6.27 -4.26 9.36
N LEU A 29 -6.63 -4.21 10.65
CA LEU A 29 -7.38 -5.26 11.31
C LEU A 29 -8.78 -5.42 10.71
N TYR A 30 -9.53 -4.31 10.60
CA TYR A 30 -10.88 -4.30 10.04
C TYR A 30 -10.90 -4.65 8.55
N ALA A 31 -9.91 -4.20 7.78
CA ALA A 31 -9.80 -4.57 6.37
C ALA A 31 -9.47 -6.06 6.21
N ARG A 32 -8.53 -6.59 7.01
CA ARG A 32 -8.17 -8.02 6.98
C ARG A 32 -9.28 -8.93 7.49
N SER A 33 -10.10 -8.47 8.44
CA SER A 33 -11.25 -9.22 8.93
C SER A 33 -12.50 -9.08 8.06
N GLY A 34 -12.46 -8.27 6.99
CA GLY A 34 -13.63 -8.00 6.15
C GLY A 34 -14.74 -7.26 6.90
N GLN A 35 -14.37 -6.48 7.92
CA GLN A 35 -15.29 -5.74 8.79
C GLN A 35 -15.24 -4.23 8.58
N LEU A 36 -14.43 -3.75 7.62
CA LEU A 36 -14.43 -2.33 7.27
C LEU A 36 -15.86 -1.94 6.84
N PRO A 37 -16.50 -0.92 7.44
CA PRO A 37 -17.92 -0.60 7.21
C PRO A 37 -18.14 0.13 5.87
N THR A 38 -17.78 -0.53 4.77
CA THR A 38 -18.05 -0.08 3.41
C THR A 38 -19.53 -0.30 3.06
N ALA A 39 -20.04 0.39 2.04
CA ALA A 39 -21.44 0.24 1.64
C ALA A 39 -21.76 -1.20 1.20
N GLU A 40 -20.82 -1.89 0.55
CA GLU A 40 -20.95 -3.32 0.23
C GLU A 40 -21.23 -4.18 1.48
N ILE A 41 -20.42 -4.01 2.53
CA ILE A 41 -20.56 -4.77 3.78
C ILE A 41 -21.82 -4.36 4.56
N LEU A 42 -22.18 -3.08 4.54
CA LEU A 42 -23.38 -2.60 5.23
C LEU A 42 -24.66 -3.04 4.52
N ALA A 43 -24.68 -3.04 3.19
CA ALA A 43 -25.82 -3.47 2.38
C ALA A 43 -26.05 -4.98 2.52
N SER A 44 -24.98 -5.79 2.46
CA SER A 44 -25.06 -7.24 2.70
C SER A 44 -25.57 -7.59 4.11
N ARG A 45 -25.38 -6.70 5.09
CA ARG A 45 -25.93 -6.84 6.46
C ARG A 45 -27.31 -6.21 6.64
N GLY A 46 -27.94 -5.73 5.57
CA GLY A 46 -29.25 -5.09 5.60
C GLY A 46 -29.29 -3.76 6.38
N LYS A 47 -28.13 -3.09 6.55
CA LYS A 47 -28.05 -1.81 7.29
C LYS A 47 -28.29 -0.59 6.41
N ILE A 48 -28.09 -0.71 5.10
CA ILE A 48 -28.35 0.33 4.11
C ILE A 48 -28.95 -0.31 2.85
N PRO A 49 -29.70 0.47 2.04
CA PRO A 49 -30.43 -0.09 0.89
C PRO A 49 -29.56 -0.31 -0.36
N SER A 50 -28.36 0.26 -0.43
CA SER A 50 -27.51 0.22 -1.63
C SER A 50 -26.04 0.02 -1.27
N SER A 51 -25.34 -0.74 -2.12
CA SER A 51 -23.88 -0.95 -2.06
C SER A 51 -23.10 0.08 -2.87
N LEU A 52 -23.77 1.06 -3.51
CA LEU A 52 -23.10 2.09 -4.29
C LEU A 52 -22.24 3.00 -3.42
N CYS A 53 -21.20 3.55 -4.03
CA CYS A 53 -20.29 4.49 -3.41
C CYS A 53 -21.02 5.70 -2.86
N ARG A 54 -20.98 5.83 -1.54
CA ARG A 54 -21.65 6.92 -0.84
C ARG A 54 -20.97 8.26 -1.14
N LEU A 55 -19.74 8.27 -1.65
CA LEU A 55 -19.04 9.49 -2.05
C LEU A 55 -19.40 9.99 -3.47
N GLY A 56 -20.39 9.37 -4.13
CA GLY A 56 -20.92 9.83 -5.42
C GLY A 56 -20.28 9.19 -6.65
N CYS A 57 -19.52 8.10 -6.48
CA CYS A 57 -19.05 7.31 -7.62
C CYS A 57 -20.14 6.34 -8.10
N ASN A 58 -20.21 6.10 -9.41
CA ASN A 58 -21.07 5.06 -9.98
C ASN A 58 -20.40 3.68 -9.94
N ALA A 59 -20.03 3.23 -8.73
CA ALA A 59 -19.36 1.96 -8.49
C ALA A 59 -19.76 1.41 -7.12
N VAL A 60 -19.54 0.11 -6.91
CA VAL A 60 -19.75 -0.52 -5.59
C VAL A 60 -18.69 0.00 -4.62
N GLU A 61 -19.13 0.40 -3.43
CA GLU A 61 -18.24 0.82 -2.36
C GLU A 61 -17.58 -0.41 -1.69
N SER A 62 -16.61 -0.99 -2.38
CA SER A 62 -15.72 -2.00 -1.80
C SER A 62 -14.52 -1.33 -1.11
N MET A 63 -13.75 -2.11 -0.34
CA MET A 63 -12.50 -1.60 0.24
C MET A 63 -11.53 -1.15 -0.85
N HIS A 64 -11.37 -1.97 -1.89
CA HIS A 64 -10.50 -1.66 -3.02
C HIS A 64 -10.97 -0.40 -3.75
N HIS A 65 -12.28 -0.23 -3.96
CA HIS A 65 -12.83 0.98 -4.52
C HIS A 65 -12.45 2.21 -3.69
N ILE A 66 -12.71 2.21 -2.37
CA ILE A 66 -12.44 3.36 -1.49
C ILE A 66 -10.96 3.78 -1.56
N PHE A 67 -10.04 2.82 -1.45
CA PHE A 67 -8.62 3.12 -1.33
C PHE A 67 -7.95 3.36 -2.68
N VAL A 68 -8.29 2.61 -3.73
CA VAL A 68 -7.53 2.55 -4.99
C VAL A 68 -8.23 3.27 -6.14
N GLU A 69 -9.55 3.16 -6.27
CA GLU A 69 -10.26 3.61 -7.48
C GLU A 69 -11.03 4.93 -7.28
N CYS A 70 -11.57 5.16 -6.08
CA CYS A 70 -12.52 6.22 -5.80
C CYS A 70 -11.95 7.58 -6.21
N SER A 71 -12.64 8.25 -7.13
CA SER A 71 -12.21 9.53 -7.71
C SER A 71 -12.11 10.64 -6.66
N HIS A 72 -12.93 10.57 -5.62
CA HIS A 72 -12.91 11.50 -4.49
C HIS A 72 -11.54 11.56 -3.78
N PHE A 73 -10.79 10.46 -3.77
CA PHE A 73 -9.47 10.36 -3.13
C PHE A 73 -8.31 10.31 -4.14
N SER A 74 -8.58 10.51 -5.44
CA SER A 74 -7.57 10.45 -6.50
C SER A 74 -6.41 11.42 -6.25
N GLN A 75 -6.72 12.68 -5.91
CA GLN A 75 -5.71 13.69 -5.66
C GLN A 75 -4.79 13.30 -4.50
N TRP A 76 -5.35 12.75 -3.41
CA TRP A 76 -4.53 12.33 -2.27
C TRP A 76 -3.56 11.20 -2.63
N ARG A 77 -3.97 10.27 -3.51
CA ARG A 77 -3.07 9.24 -4.03
C ARG A 77 -1.97 9.83 -4.90
N ILE A 78 -2.31 10.77 -5.79
CA ILE A 78 -1.35 11.44 -6.68
C ILE A 78 -0.31 12.22 -5.88
N ASP A 79 -0.75 13.07 -4.95
CA ASP A 79 0.13 13.87 -4.11
C ASP A 79 1.06 12.98 -3.28
N THR A 80 0.49 11.97 -2.62
CA THR A 80 1.27 11.04 -1.79
C THR A 80 2.26 10.23 -2.61
N ALA A 81 1.90 9.81 -3.84
CA ALA A 81 2.82 9.13 -4.75
C ALA A 81 3.96 10.05 -5.17
N GLY A 82 3.68 11.31 -5.50
CA GLY A 82 4.68 12.32 -5.82
C GLY A 82 5.71 12.52 -4.70
N ASP A 83 5.22 12.72 -3.48
CA ASP A 83 6.07 12.86 -2.28
C ASP A 83 6.90 11.60 -2.00
N LEU A 84 6.31 10.42 -2.23
CA LEU A 84 7.02 9.15 -2.05
C LEU A 84 8.12 8.96 -3.08
N VAL A 85 7.86 9.29 -4.35
CA VAL A 85 8.85 9.23 -5.43
C VAL A 85 10.02 10.18 -5.13
N ALA A 86 9.73 11.44 -4.75
CA ALA A 86 10.76 12.42 -4.42
C ALA A 86 11.66 11.95 -3.27
N ARG A 87 11.07 11.49 -2.16
CA ARG A 87 11.84 10.97 -1.01
C ARG A 87 12.62 9.69 -1.35
N THR A 88 12.06 8.82 -2.19
CA THR A 88 12.74 7.60 -2.63
C THR A 88 13.93 7.93 -3.51
N ALA A 89 13.79 8.86 -4.45
CA ALA A 89 14.88 9.29 -5.34
C ALA A 89 16.07 9.87 -4.55
N VAL A 90 15.82 10.74 -3.56
CA VAL A 90 16.87 11.28 -2.69
C VAL A 90 17.67 10.16 -2.02
N ARG A 91 16.99 9.18 -1.43
CA ARG A 91 17.65 8.06 -0.74
C ARG A 91 18.41 7.12 -1.68
N LEU A 92 17.91 6.92 -2.90
CA LEU A 92 18.59 6.12 -3.91
C LEU A 92 19.85 6.83 -4.44
N ASN A 93 19.79 8.15 -4.59
CA ASN A 93 20.95 8.97 -4.97
C ASN A 93 22.02 8.98 -3.87
N GLU A 94 21.64 9.19 -2.61
CA GLU A 94 22.56 9.10 -1.44
C GLU A 94 23.21 7.73 -1.31
N ALA A 95 22.52 6.69 -1.77
CA ALA A 95 23.00 5.33 -1.77
C ALA A 95 24.04 5.05 -2.87
N GLY A 96 24.08 5.87 -3.92
CA GLY A 96 24.94 5.70 -5.10
C GLY A 96 24.46 4.61 -6.05
N LEU A 97 23.15 4.35 -6.13
CA LEU A 97 22.60 3.43 -7.14
C LEU A 97 22.62 4.08 -8.52
N SER A 98 22.91 3.29 -9.55
CA SER A 98 22.86 3.75 -10.93
C SER A 98 21.42 4.05 -11.38
N ASP A 99 21.24 4.98 -12.32
CA ASP A 99 19.91 5.37 -12.82
C ASP A 99 19.08 4.16 -13.30
N GLU A 100 19.72 3.16 -13.91
CA GLU A 100 19.06 1.92 -14.36
C GLU A 100 18.52 1.08 -13.21
N GLU A 101 19.23 1.04 -12.07
CA GLU A 101 18.75 0.36 -10.86
C GLU A 101 17.66 1.16 -10.13
N GLN A 102 17.65 2.49 -10.29
CA GLN A 102 16.65 3.36 -9.66
C GLN A 102 15.30 3.32 -10.37
N LYS A 103 15.29 3.28 -11.72
CA LYS A 103 14.06 3.26 -12.55
C LYS A 103 12.97 2.30 -12.07
N PRO A 104 13.23 0.99 -11.83
CA PRO A 104 12.18 0.07 -11.40
C PRO A 104 11.62 0.41 -10.01
N ILE A 105 12.46 0.91 -9.10
CA ILE A 105 12.04 1.31 -7.75
C ILE A 105 11.17 2.57 -7.82
N LEU A 106 11.59 3.57 -8.59
CA LEU A 106 10.85 4.82 -8.77
C LEU A 106 9.52 4.60 -9.50
N LEU A 107 9.51 3.72 -10.50
CA LEU A 107 8.26 3.30 -11.16
C LEU A 107 7.32 2.66 -10.15
N ALA A 108 7.81 1.72 -9.34
CA ALA A 108 7.00 1.07 -8.32
C ALA A 108 6.51 2.05 -7.23
N ALA A 109 7.29 3.07 -6.86
CA ALA A 109 6.85 4.13 -5.96
C ALA A 109 5.69 4.93 -6.57
N LYS A 110 5.83 5.30 -7.85
CA LYS A 110 4.82 6.10 -8.58
C LYS A 110 3.48 5.37 -8.69
N SER A 111 3.51 4.06 -8.92
CA SER A 111 2.31 3.25 -9.09
C SER A 111 1.89 2.47 -7.84
N LEU A 112 2.46 2.77 -6.67
CA LEU A 112 2.17 2.04 -5.43
C LEU A 112 0.67 2.06 -5.07
N PHE A 113 0.01 3.21 -5.24
CA PHE A 113 -1.39 3.41 -4.87
C PHE A 113 -2.38 3.13 -6.02
N THR A 114 -1.92 2.47 -7.09
CA THR A 114 -2.72 2.16 -8.27
C THR A 114 -2.58 0.70 -8.67
N ASP A 115 -3.56 0.17 -9.40
CA ASP A 115 -3.51 -1.16 -9.98
C ASP A 115 -2.54 -1.22 -11.17
N HIS A 116 -1.26 -1.45 -10.87
CA HIS A 116 -0.20 -1.52 -11.86
C HIS A 116 0.49 -2.87 -11.85
N ALA A 117 0.53 -3.56 -12.99
CA ALA A 117 0.98 -4.94 -13.10
C ALA A 117 2.44 -5.17 -12.65
N VAL A 118 3.32 -4.18 -12.85
CA VAL A 118 4.74 -4.30 -12.46
C VAL A 118 4.91 -4.19 -10.94
N THR A 119 4.06 -3.39 -10.29
CA THR A 119 4.13 -3.15 -8.84
C THR A 119 3.33 -4.20 -8.08
N TRP A 120 2.19 -4.59 -8.63
CA TRP A 120 1.26 -5.55 -8.05
C TRP A 120 1.11 -6.71 -9.04
N PRO A 121 1.74 -7.87 -8.81
CA PRO A 121 1.66 -9.00 -9.73
C PRO A 121 0.23 -9.47 -10.01
N LEU A 122 -0.68 -9.28 -9.04
CA LEU A 122 -2.10 -9.59 -9.20
C LEU A 122 -2.92 -8.43 -9.76
N ARG A 123 -2.28 -7.34 -10.18
CA ARG A 123 -2.90 -6.09 -10.65
C ARG A 123 -3.90 -5.48 -9.67
N ILE A 124 -3.80 -5.82 -8.39
CA ILE A 124 -4.66 -5.31 -7.32
C ILE A 124 -3.76 -4.70 -6.27
N SER A 125 -3.83 -3.39 -6.11
CA SER A 125 -3.13 -2.68 -5.06
C SER A 125 -3.75 -2.99 -3.70
N GLN A 126 -2.90 -3.41 -2.76
CA GLN A 126 -3.31 -3.79 -1.41
C GLN A 126 -2.53 -2.99 -0.35
N TYR A 127 -2.08 -1.78 -0.70
CA TYR A 127 -1.30 -0.93 0.20
C TYR A 127 -2.03 -0.64 1.52
N TYR A 128 -3.37 -0.55 1.48
CA TYR A 128 -4.22 -0.32 2.65
C TYR A 128 -4.23 -1.50 3.63
N LEU A 129 -3.78 -2.69 3.21
CA LEU A 129 -3.54 -3.86 4.08
C LEU A 129 -2.12 -3.87 4.68
N GLY A 130 -1.31 -2.84 4.38
CA GLY A 130 0.08 -2.74 4.77
C GLY A 130 1.05 -3.50 3.85
N HIS A 131 0.58 -4.01 2.72
CA HIS A 131 1.44 -4.68 1.75
C HIS A 131 2.26 -3.67 0.95
N ILE A 132 3.47 -4.08 0.60
CA ILE A 132 4.36 -3.35 -0.29
C ILE A 132 4.95 -4.36 -1.29
N PRO A 133 5.32 -3.93 -2.51
CA PRO A 133 6.02 -4.79 -3.44
C PRO A 133 7.42 -5.19 -2.93
N SER A 134 7.88 -6.37 -3.33
CA SER A 134 9.24 -6.83 -3.02
C SER A 134 10.28 -5.99 -3.76
N LEU A 135 10.91 -5.07 -3.04
CA LEU A 135 11.95 -4.20 -3.60
C LEU A 135 13.17 -4.98 -4.11
N SER A 136 13.54 -6.07 -3.44
CA SER A 136 14.63 -6.96 -3.88
C SER A 136 14.31 -7.62 -5.22
N GLY A 137 13.04 -8.03 -5.43
CA GLY A 137 12.59 -8.58 -6.70
C GLY A 137 12.65 -7.57 -7.83
N LEU A 138 12.27 -6.31 -7.58
CA LEU A 138 12.29 -5.25 -8.59
C LEU A 138 13.68 -4.95 -9.14
N ILE A 139 14.73 -5.08 -8.31
CA ILE A 139 16.10 -4.86 -8.78
C ILE A 139 16.66 -6.11 -9.47
N SER A 140 16.18 -7.30 -9.08
CA SER A 140 16.58 -8.55 -9.75
C SER A 140 15.98 -8.66 -11.15
N VAL A 141 14.79 -8.09 -11.40
CA VAL A 141 14.12 -8.08 -12.71
C VAL A 141 14.78 -7.09 -13.69
N ALA A 142 15.45 -6.04 -13.22
CA ALA A 142 16.26 -5.16 -14.07
C ALA A 142 17.51 -5.87 -14.64
N ASN A 143 17.90 -7.01 -14.06
CA ASN A 143 18.99 -7.85 -14.54
C ASN A 143 18.41 -9.02 -15.37
N ILE A 144 18.31 -8.83 -16.69
CA ILE A 144 17.94 -9.82 -17.72
C ILE A 144 18.92 -11.03 -17.73
N PRO A 145 18.49 -12.25 -18.11
CA PRO A 145 19.11 -13.51 -17.68
C PRO A 145 20.49 -13.80 -18.30
N GLY A 146 21.33 -14.41 -17.46
CA GLY A 146 22.75 -14.71 -17.70
C GLY A 146 23.54 -14.78 -16.38
N CYS A 147 22.98 -14.25 -15.29
CA CYS A 147 23.59 -14.26 -13.95
C CYS A 147 22.84 -15.12 -12.93
N LEU A 148 21.94 -16.01 -13.37
CA LEU A 148 21.17 -16.88 -12.47
C LEU A 148 21.95 -18.12 -11.99
N GLU A 149 23.22 -18.28 -12.39
CA GLU A 149 24.10 -19.37 -11.91
C GLU A 149 24.90 -19.02 -10.64
N ARG A 150 24.73 -17.83 -10.06
CA ARG A 150 25.50 -17.40 -8.87
C ARG A 150 24.66 -17.06 -7.63
N LEU A 151 23.46 -17.62 -7.52
CA LEU A 151 22.71 -17.63 -6.25
C LEU A 151 22.98 -18.91 -5.44
N GLY A 152 24.26 -19.30 -5.38
CA GLY A 152 24.80 -20.07 -4.26
C GLY A 152 25.28 -19.09 -3.20
N TYR A 153 24.45 -18.88 -2.18
CA TYR A 153 24.85 -18.61 -0.79
C TYR A 153 26.30 -18.12 -0.58
N ARG A 154 26.51 -16.79 -0.48
CA ARG A 154 27.59 -16.20 0.33
C ARG A 154 27.18 -14.85 0.89
N ASP A 155 26.69 -14.87 2.12
CA ASP A 155 26.70 -13.73 3.04
C ASP A 155 28.14 -13.30 3.31
N SER A 156 28.80 -12.52 2.44
CA SER A 156 30.11 -11.89 2.72
C SER A 156 30.53 -10.85 1.64
N ILE A 157 29.82 -9.73 1.46
CA ILE A 157 30.38 -8.58 0.71
C ILE A 157 29.92 -7.26 1.37
N PRO A 158 30.81 -6.34 1.76
CA PRO A 158 30.48 -5.06 2.44
C PRO A 158 29.42 -4.19 1.74
N GLY A 159 29.23 -4.35 0.41
CA GLY A 159 28.19 -3.66 -0.37
C GLY A 159 26.76 -4.17 -0.16
N THR A 160 26.57 -5.40 0.35
CA THR A 160 25.23 -6.00 0.53
C THR A 160 24.53 -5.45 1.76
N VAL A 161 25.27 -5.09 2.81
CA VAL A 161 24.71 -4.55 4.06
C VAL A 161 24.17 -3.14 3.86
N LYS A 162 24.94 -2.26 3.18
CA LYS A 162 24.50 -0.90 2.84
C LYS A 162 23.23 -0.96 1.98
N ARG A 163 23.24 -1.77 0.92
CA ARG A 163 22.09 -1.99 0.03
C ARG A 163 20.87 -2.53 0.78
N ARG A 164 21.03 -3.59 1.57
CA ARG A 164 19.94 -4.16 2.39
C ARG A 164 19.36 -3.11 3.33
N ARG A 165 20.20 -2.32 4.01
CA ARG A 165 19.76 -1.24 4.89
C ARG A 165 18.92 -0.20 4.14
N ILE A 166 19.37 0.27 2.99
CA ILE A 166 18.62 1.24 2.16
C ILE A 166 17.26 0.68 1.75
N LEU A 167 17.22 -0.57 1.26
CA LEU A 167 15.96 -1.21 0.88
C LEU A 167 15.02 -1.39 2.06
N THR A 168 15.53 -1.73 3.25
CA THR A 168 14.74 -1.75 4.49
C THR A 168 14.19 -0.37 4.84
N HIS A 169 14.96 0.70 4.69
CA HIS A 169 14.48 2.08 4.95
C HIS A 169 13.41 2.51 3.95
N ILE A 170 13.59 2.21 2.66
CA ILE A 170 12.61 2.49 1.62
C ILE A 170 11.33 1.70 1.89
N SER A 171 11.45 0.38 2.12
CA SER A 171 10.33 -0.50 2.50
C SER A 171 9.55 0.05 3.70
N THR A 172 10.26 0.44 4.76
CA THR A 172 9.65 1.00 5.97
C THR A 172 8.90 2.31 5.68
N ASP A 173 9.46 3.19 4.86
CA ASP A 173 8.83 4.47 4.50
C ASP A 173 7.63 4.28 3.57
N TRP A 174 7.71 3.36 2.61
CA TRP A 174 6.59 2.99 1.75
C TRP A 174 5.44 2.42 2.54
N HIS A 175 5.73 1.50 3.46
CA HIS A 175 4.75 0.93 4.38
C HIS A 175 4.10 2.02 5.26
N THR A 176 4.92 2.87 5.88
CA THR A 176 4.44 3.97 6.74
C THR A 176 3.57 4.96 5.96
N THR A 177 3.98 5.32 4.75
CA THR A 177 3.25 6.25 3.88
C THR A 177 1.92 5.65 3.44
N SER A 178 1.92 4.36 3.05
CA SER A 178 0.73 3.59 2.70
C SER A 178 -0.29 3.58 3.83
N ILE A 179 0.18 3.32 5.05
CA ILE A 179 -0.65 3.31 6.25
C ILE A 179 -1.23 4.69 6.54
N ARG A 180 -0.43 5.75 6.47
CA ARG A 180 -0.89 7.13 6.73
C ARG A 180 -1.96 7.55 5.73
N LEU A 181 -1.77 7.22 4.45
CA LEU A 181 -2.76 7.51 3.41
C LEU A 181 -4.06 6.74 3.64
N ALA A 182 -3.99 5.44 3.92
CA ALA A 182 -5.16 4.63 4.25
C ALA A 182 -5.90 5.18 5.48
N GLY A 183 -5.16 5.58 6.52
CA GLY A 183 -5.63 6.31 7.69
C GLY A 183 -6.43 7.56 7.34
N ARG A 184 -5.83 8.42 6.52
CA ARG A 184 -6.43 9.69 6.09
C ARG A 184 -7.71 9.47 5.29
N ILE A 185 -7.69 8.56 4.31
CA ILE A 185 -8.84 8.20 3.45
C ILE A 185 -9.98 7.70 4.33
N PHE A 186 -9.72 6.68 5.15
CA PHE A 186 -10.77 6.04 5.92
C PHE A 186 -11.35 6.98 6.99
N GLY A 187 -10.51 7.78 7.66
CA GLY A 187 -10.99 8.81 8.58
C GLY A 187 -11.88 9.84 7.88
N SER A 188 -11.62 10.16 6.62
CA SER A 188 -12.49 11.03 5.82
C SER A 188 -13.84 10.37 5.54
N VAL A 189 -13.84 9.11 5.11
CA VAL A 189 -15.08 8.33 4.90
C VAL A 189 -15.93 8.32 6.16
N GLN A 190 -15.33 8.02 7.32
CA GLN A 190 -16.05 7.96 8.60
C GLN A 190 -16.69 9.30 8.96
N ARG A 191 -15.94 10.42 8.82
CA ARG A 191 -16.49 11.77 9.08
C ARG A 191 -17.65 12.12 8.17
N THR A 192 -17.53 11.86 6.87
CA THR A 192 -18.60 12.13 5.91
C THR A 192 -19.84 11.28 6.20
N MET A 193 -19.66 10.02 6.56
CA MET A 193 -20.79 9.14 6.90
C MET A 193 -21.46 9.54 8.21
N ALA A 194 -20.70 9.94 9.23
CA ALA A 194 -21.23 10.44 10.49
C ALA A 194 -22.04 11.73 10.29
N ALA A 195 -21.53 12.67 9.48
CA ALA A 195 -22.25 13.92 9.15
C ALA A 195 -23.58 13.64 8.46
N ARG A 196 -23.61 12.72 7.49
CA ARG A 196 -24.86 12.33 6.80
C ARG A 196 -25.85 11.61 7.71
N ALA A 197 -25.37 10.77 8.61
CA ALA A 197 -26.23 10.12 9.60
C ALA A 197 -26.85 11.16 10.55
N ALA A 198 -26.10 12.17 10.96
CA ALA A 198 -26.60 13.26 11.79
C ALA A 198 -27.67 14.11 11.07
N GLU A 199 -27.48 14.37 9.76
CA GLU A 199 -28.47 15.08 8.94
C GLU A 199 -29.78 14.29 8.82
N ALA A 200 -29.70 12.98 8.60
CA ALA A 200 -30.87 12.10 8.45
C ALA A 200 -31.72 11.95 9.73
N ILE A 201 -31.17 12.28 10.91
CA ILE A 201 -31.89 12.25 12.20
C ILE A 201 -32.62 13.58 12.46
N ARG A 202 -32.23 14.67 11.78
CA ARG A 202 -32.82 16.00 11.96
C ARG A 202 -34.07 16.24 11.11
N VAL A 203 -34.35 15.36 10.16
CA VAL A 203 -35.53 15.35 9.28
C VAL A 203 -36.57 14.39 9.82
#